data_AF-A0A1C4T7E6-F1
#
_entry.id   AF-A0A1C4T7E6-F1
#
_cell.length_a   1.000
_cell.length_b   1.000
_cell.length_c   1.000
_cell.angle_alpha   90.00
_cell.angle_beta   90.00
_cell.angle_gamma   90.00
#
_symmetry.space_group_name_H-M   'P 1'
#
loop_
_entity.id
_entity.type
_entity.pdbx_description
1 polymer ?
#
loop_
_entity_poly.entity_id
_entity_poly.type
_entity_poly.pdbx_seq_one_letter_code
_entity_poly.pdbx_strand_id
1 'polypeptide(L)'
;MVRSTALLAAVRDATEAGADGEAAAAPYAAGRLLFSHNGAVKGWPASLAGPAAALPAEKLLSLAARNDSALVWALIRHRTDLGDDVPRAVAETVREVASAAPGSRLNLLLTDGATITATAWGDTLWYRTEPGRRTAVASEPYDDDPLWREVPDRTLLVATTSDVLLTPLKEPSA
;
A
#
# COMPACT_ATOMS: atom_id res chain seq x y z
N MET A 1 -18.80 22.68 3.05
CA MET A 1 -17.88 21.95 3.95
C MET A 1 -18.00 20.47 3.62
N VAL A 2 -16.88 19.79 3.34
CA VAL A 2 -16.85 18.33 3.12
C VAL A 2 -16.41 17.67 4.43
N ARG A 3 -17.07 16.58 4.85
CA ARG A 3 -16.71 15.80 6.03
C ARG A 3 -16.68 14.32 5.63
N SER A 4 -15.69 13.58 6.14
CA SER A 4 -15.57 12.13 5.95
C SER A 4 -15.19 11.47 7.27
N THR A 5 -15.57 10.20 7.43
CA THR A 5 -15.15 9.34 8.54
C THR A 5 -13.82 8.64 8.26
N ALA A 6 -13.39 8.58 7.00
CA ALA A 6 -12.11 8.02 6.58
C ALA A 6 -11.57 8.77 5.36
N LEU A 7 -10.26 8.97 5.31
CA LEU A 7 -9.57 9.68 4.24
C LEU A 7 -8.23 8.99 3.98
N LEU A 8 -7.89 8.82 2.71
CA LEU A 8 -6.53 8.50 2.27
C LEU A 8 -6.06 9.64 1.37
N ALA A 9 -4.91 10.20 1.69
CA ALA A 9 -4.25 11.23 0.89
C ALA A 9 -2.80 10.81 0.63
N ALA A 10 -2.28 11.16 -0.55
CA ALA A 10 -0.92 10.88 -0.94
C ALA A 10 -0.37 12.07 -1.74
N VAL A 11 0.88 12.42 -1.49
CA VAL A 11 1.62 13.38 -2.30
C VAL A 11 2.62 12.57 -3.10
N ARG A 12 2.56 12.67 -4.43
CA ARG A 12 3.47 11.94 -5.32
C ARG A 12 4.75 12.73 -5.51
N ASP A 13 5.87 12.13 -5.14
CA ASP A 13 7.20 12.52 -5.65
C ASP A 13 7.54 11.60 -6.82
N ALA A 14 7.49 12.10 -8.05
CA ALA A 14 7.55 11.27 -9.24
C ALA A 14 8.98 10.81 -9.52
N THR A 15 9.20 9.49 -9.52
CA THR A 15 10.49 8.86 -9.84
C THR A 15 10.91 9.03 -11.30
N GLU A 16 9.96 9.18 -12.25
CA GLU A 16 10.15 9.72 -13.60
C GLU A 16 8.83 10.28 -14.17
N ALA A 17 8.91 11.25 -15.09
CA ALA A 17 7.75 11.86 -15.74
C ALA A 17 7.13 10.93 -16.80
N GLY A 18 6.29 9.99 -16.37
CA GLY A 18 5.48 9.16 -17.26
C GLY A 18 4.29 9.91 -17.87
N ALA A 19 3.87 9.52 -19.08
CA ALA A 19 2.79 10.14 -19.86
C ALA A 19 1.37 10.02 -19.24
N ASP A 20 1.23 9.35 -18.09
CA ASP A 20 -0.07 9.00 -17.49
C ASP A 20 -0.57 10.04 -16.46
N GLY A 21 0.16 11.15 -16.26
CA GLY A 21 -0.34 12.36 -15.59
C GLY A 21 -1.06 12.14 -14.24
N GLU A 22 -2.30 12.61 -14.15
CA GLU A 22 -3.18 12.54 -12.97
C GLU A 22 -3.62 11.10 -12.63
N ALA A 23 -3.75 10.21 -13.63
CA ALA A 23 -4.16 8.81 -13.40
C ALA A 23 -3.10 7.97 -12.66
N ALA A 24 -1.84 8.45 -12.66
CA ALA A 24 -0.75 7.88 -11.89
C ALA A 24 -0.63 8.48 -10.47
N ALA A 25 -1.47 9.47 -10.12
CA ALA A 25 -1.51 10.02 -8.78
C ALA A 25 -2.39 9.13 -7.89
N ALA A 26 -1.81 8.58 -6.83
CA ALA A 26 -2.59 7.97 -5.76
C ALA A 26 -3.55 9.02 -5.14
N PRO A 27 -4.72 8.61 -4.62
CA PRO A 27 -5.14 7.24 -4.43
C PRO A 27 -5.72 6.56 -5.68
N TYR A 28 -5.30 5.32 -5.93
CA TYR A 28 -6.07 4.41 -6.80
C TYR A 28 -7.34 3.97 -6.06
N ALA A 29 -8.43 3.76 -6.79
CA ALA A 29 -9.72 3.41 -6.19
C ALA A 29 -10.39 2.22 -6.90
N ALA A 30 -11.05 1.36 -6.14
CA ALA A 30 -11.96 0.35 -6.68
C ALA A 30 -13.06 0.01 -5.65
N GLY A 31 -14.30 0.40 -5.97
CA GLY A 31 -15.40 0.32 -5.01
C GLY A 31 -15.15 1.23 -3.81
N ARG A 32 -15.07 0.65 -2.61
CA ARG A 32 -14.75 1.38 -1.37
C ARG A 32 -13.27 1.43 -1.05
N LEU A 33 -12.45 0.65 -1.76
CA LEU A 33 -11.02 0.58 -1.50
C LEU A 33 -10.31 1.79 -2.10
N LEU A 34 -9.47 2.42 -1.28
CA LEU A 34 -8.48 3.43 -1.67
C LEU A 34 -7.09 2.85 -1.42
N PHE A 35 -6.15 3.11 -2.33
CA PHE A 35 -4.79 2.59 -2.28
C PHE A 35 -3.75 3.65 -2.65
N SER A 36 -2.66 3.69 -1.91
CA SER A 36 -1.45 4.44 -2.22
C SER A 36 -0.21 3.57 -2.03
N HIS A 37 0.82 3.89 -2.80
CA HIS A 37 2.15 3.32 -2.71
C HIS A 37 3.15 4.47 -2.58
N ASN A 38 3.82 4.56 -1.44
CA ASN A 38 5.00 5.40 -1.26
C ASN A 38 6.24 4.51 -1.41
N GLY A 39 6.90 4.63 -2.56
CA GLY A 39 8.03 3.77 -2.87
C GLY A 39 8.23 3.59 -4.37
N ALA A 40 9.05 2.60 -4.69
CA ALA A 40 9.33 2.21 -6.06
C ALA A 40 9.78 0.76 -6.10
N VAL A 41 9.34 0.04 -7.12
CA VAL A 41 9.78 -1.32 -7.40
C VAL A 41 11.05 -1.28 -8.24
N LYS A 42 12.12 -1.86 -7.68
CA LYS A 42 13.43 -1.89 -8.34
C LYS A 42 13.39 -2.79 -9.57
N GLY A 43 13.97 -2.33 -10.68
CA GLY A 43 14.04 -3.10 -11.93
C GLY A 43 12.71 -3.21 -12.69
N TRP A 44 11.72 -2.38 -12.33
CA TRP A 44 10.48 -2.24 -13.10
C TRP A 44 10.77 -1.87 -14.57
N PRO A 45 10.04 -2.43 -15.56
CA PRO A 45 8.97 -3.42 -15.42
C PRO A 45 9.44 -4.88 -15.38
N ALA A 46 10.68 -5.17 -15.78
CA ALA A 46 11.15 -6.54 -15.99
C ALA A 46 11.11 -7.39 -14.71
N SER A 47 11.41 -6.80 -13.55
CA SER A 47 11.40 -7.50 -12.26
C SER A 47 10.03 -8.04 -11.86
N LEU A 48 8.94 -7.45 -12.37
CA LEU A 48 7.57 -7.90 -12.08
C LEU A 48 6.94 -8.77 -13.16
N ALA A 49 7.70 -9.22 -14.17
CA ALA A 49 7.17 -10.10 -15.22
C ALA A 49 6.59 -11.42 -14.66
N GLY A 50 7.24 -12.01 -13.65
CA GLY A 50 6.76 -13.22 -12.96
C GLY A 50 5.43 -12.99 -12.23
N PRO A 51 5.39 -12.07 -11.24
CA PRO A 51 4.15 -11.72 -10.55
C PRO A 51 3.02 -11.29 -11.50
N ALA A 52 3.33 -10.51 -12.55
CA ALA A 52 2.35 -10.09 -13.55
C ALA A 52 1.71 -11.25 -14.32
N ALA A 53 2.44 -12.36 -14.51
CA ALA A 53 1.93 -13.52 -15.24
C ALA A 53 0.77 -14.24 -14.51
N ALA A 54 0.60 -14.00 -13.21
CA ALA A 54 -0.54 -14.51 -12.45
C ALA A 54 -1.84 -13.74 -12.75
N LEU A 55 -1.75 -12.53 -13.32
CA LEU A 55 -2.93 -11.72 -13.64
C LEU A 55 -3.56 -12.15 -14.97
N PRO A 56 -4.90 -12.25 -15.05
CA PRO A 56 -5.60 -12.32 -16.32
C PRO A 56 -5.23 -11.15 -17.22
N ALA A 57 -5.11 -11.40 -18.53
CA ALA A 57 -4.75 -10.36 -19.51
C ALA A 57 -5.69 -9.15 -19.45
N GLU A 58 -6.98 -9.36 -19.19
CA GLU A 58 -7.96 -8.29 -18.98
C GLU A 58 -7.54 -7.34 -17.85
N LYS A 59 -7.09 -7.87 -16.71
CA LYS A 59 -6.64 -7.03 -15.58
C LYS A 59 -5.42 -6.19 -15.95
N LEU A 60 -4.46 -6.77 -16.69
CA LEU A 60 -3.28 -6.07 -17.19
C LEU A 60 -3.64 -4.95 -18.19
N LEU A 61 -4.61 -5.20 -19.07
CA LEU A 61 -5.08 -4.21 -20.04
C LEU A 61 -5.92 -3.09 -19.39
N SER A 62 -6.52 -3.37 -18.23
CA SER A 62 -7.35 -2.42 -17.47
C SER A 62 -6.59 -1.61 -16.42
N LEU A 63 -5.26 -1.70 -16.37
CA LEU A 63 -4.46 -0.95 -15.39
C LEU A 63 -4.74 0.55 -15.50
N ALA A 64 -4.94 1.19 -14.34
CA ALA A 64 -5.20 2.64 -14.26
C ALA A 64 -4.03 3.48 -14.80
N ALA A 65 -2.81 2.96 -14.72
CA ALA A 65 -1.59 3.59 -15.23
C ALA A 65 -0.51 2.54 -15.53
N ARG A 66 0.46 2.87 -16.37
CA ARG A 66 1.60 2.01 -16.72
C ARG A 66 2.79 2.24 -15.78
N ASN A 67 2.56 2.05 -14.49
CA ASN A 67 3.59 2.14 -13.47
C ASN A 67 3.54 0.94 -12.50
N ASP A 68 4.59 0.81 -11.70
CA ASP A 68 4.74 -0.24 -10.70
C ASP A 68 3.60 -0.25 -9.68
N SER A 69 3.19 0.93 -9.21
CA SER A 69 2.16 1.12 -8.19
C SER A 69 0.80 0.60 -8.67
N ALA A 70 0.44 0.87 -9.93
CA ALA A 70 -0.78 0.36 -10.55
C ALA A 70 -0.75 -1.17 -10.70
N LEU A 71 0.41 -1.76 -11.02
CA LEU A 71 0.53 -3.22 -11.06
C LEU A 71 0.42 -3.85 -9.66
N VAL A 72 1.10 -3.27 -8.66
CA VAL A 72 0.97 -3.71 -7.25
C VAL A 72 -0.49 -3.65 -6.81
N TRP A 73 -1.21 -2.58 -7.19
CA TRP A 73 -2.63 -2.48 -6.92
C TRP A 73 -3.44 -3.61 -7.58
N ALA A 74 -3.16 -3.91 -8.85
CA ALA A 74 -3.83 -4.98 -9.58
C ALA A 74 -3.57 -6.37 -8.98
N LEU A 75 -2.37 -6.64 -8.46
CA LEU A 75 -2.03 -7.87 -7.75
C LEU A 75 -2.85 -8.02 -6.47
N ILE A 76 -2.93 -6.96 -5.65
CA ILE A 76 -3.76 -6.94 -4.43
C ILE A 76 -5.22 -7.18 -4.79
N ARG A 77 -5.73 -6.46 -5.79
CA ARG A 77 -7.11 -6.61 -6.28
C ARG A 77 -7.41 -8.03 -6.75
N HIS A 78 -6.50 -8.64 -7.50
CA HIS A 78 -6.68 -10.00 -7.97
C HIS A 78 -6.79 -10.99 -6.81
N ARG A 79 -5.94 -10.87 -5.79
CA ARG A 79 -6.01 -11.70 -4.57
C ARG A 79 -7.32 -11.50 -3.82
N THR A 80 -7.77 -10.25 -3.65
CA THR A 80 -9.06 -9.98 -2.98
C THR A 80 -10.24 -10.51 -3.77
N ASP A 81 -10.20 -10.45 -5.11
CA ASP A 81 -11.26 -11.01 -5.96
C ASP A 81 -11.29 -12.55 -5.88
N LEU A 82 -10.16 -13.19 -5.54
CA LEU A 82 -10.06 -14.63 -5.26
C LEU A 82 -10.46 -15.02 -3.82
N GLY A 83 -10.80 -14.04 -2.97
CA GLY A 83 -11.33 -14.27 -1.62
C GLY A 83 -10.35 -14.06 -0.47
N ASP A 84 -9.11 -13.60 -0.73
CA ASP A 84 -8.24 -13.15 0.36
C ASP A 84 -8.83 -11.88 1.01
N ASP A 85 -8.69 -11.77 2.33
CA ASP A 85 -8.94 -10.49 3.01
C ASP A 85 -7.85 -9.46 2.63
N VAL A 86 -8.15 -8.17 2.84
CA VAL A 86 -7.23 -7.08 2.43
C VAL A 86 -5.86 -7.18 3.11
N PRO A 87 -5.75 -7.39 4.45
CA PRO A 87 -4.45 -7.58 5.10
C PRO A 87 -3.61 -8.70 4.50
N ARG A 88 -4.22 -9.86 4.22
CA ARG A 88 -3.54 -11.00 3.60
C ARG A 88 -3.13 -10.69 2.17
N ALA A 89 -4.03 -10.14 1.36
CA ALA A 89 -3.72 -9.78 -0.02
C ALA A 89 -2.54 -8.79 -0.10
N VAL A 90 -2.49 -7.81 0.79
CA VAL A 90 -1.37 -6.85 0.91
C VAL A 90 -0.09 -7.56 1.33
N ALA A 91 -0.13 -8.35 2.40
CA ALA A 91 1.05 -9.05 2.92
C ALA A 91 1.68 -9.99 1.88
N GLU A 92 0.86 -10.80 1.21
CA GLU A 92 1.35 -11.72 0.18
C GLU A 92 1.89 -10.98 -1.05
N THR A 93 1.23 -9.90 -1.48
CA THR A 93 1.73 -9.08 -2.59
C THR A 93 3.09 -8.45 -2.25
N VAL A 94 3.27 -7.93 -1.04
CA VAL A 94 4.55 -7.34 -0.62
C VAL A 94 5.65 -8.39 -0.59
N ARG A 95 5.40 -9.59 -0.06
CA ARG A 95 6.40 -10.67 -0.05
C ARG A 95 6.79 -11.12 -1.47
N GLU A 96 5.81 -11.28 -2.35
CA GLU A 96 6.03 -11.65 -3.74
C GLU A 96 6.86 -10.60 -4.49
N VAL A 97 6.48 -9.33 -4.36
CA VAL A 97 7.20 -8.21 -5.00
C VAL A 97 8.60 -8.03 -4.42
N ALA A 98 8.77 -8.15 -3.10
CA ALA A 98 10.08 -8.04 -2.47
C ALA A 98 11.02 -9.19 -2.87
N SER A 99 10.48 -10.40 -3.08
CA SER A 99 11.24 -11.54 -3.58
C SER A 99 11.66 -11.36 -5.04
N ALA A 100 10.74 -10.88 -5.89
CA ALA A 100 11.01 -10.65 -7.32
C ALA A 100 11.91 -9.42 -7.58
N ALA A 101 11.82 -8.41 -6.71
CA ALA A 101 12.56 -7.16 -6.81
C ALA A 101 13.20 -6.75 -5.47
N PRO A 102 14.27 -7.45 -5.02
CA PRO A 102 14.94 -7.13 -3.76
C PRO A 102 15.44 -5.68 -3.70
N GLY A 103 15.24 -5.04 -2.55
CA GLY A 103 15.60 -3.62 -2.34
C GLY A 103 14.57 -2.61 -2.85
N SER A 104 13.37 -3.06 -3.23
CA SER A 104 12.22 -2.18 -3.47
C SER A 104 11.71 -1.56 -2.17
N ARG A 105 11.18 -0.33 -2.26
CA ARG A 105 10.44 0.31 -1.16
C ARG A 105 8.96 0.09 -1.42
N LEU A 106 8.24 -0.46 -0.44
CA LEU A 106 6.86 -0.94 -0.59
C LEU A 106 6.00 -0.44 0.58
N ASN A 107 6.04 0.87 0.86
CA ASN A 107 5.11 1.45 1.85
C ASN A 107 3.74 1.60 1.21
N LEU A 108 2.89 0.60 1.44
CA LEU A 108 1.53 0.57 0.95
C LEU A 108 0.62 1.19 2.01
N LEU A 109 -0.40 1.91 1.58
CA LEU A 109 -1.48 2.40 2.44
C LEU A 109 -2.80 2.12 1.74
N LEU A 110 -3.69 1.42 2.43
CA LEU A 110 -4.97 0.96 1.92
C LEU A 110 -6.07 1.20 2.95
N THR A 111 -7.25 1.59 2.50
CA THR A 111 -8.42 1.65 3.36
C THR A 111 -9.70 1.31 2.62
N ASP A 112 -10.64 0.66 3.31
CA ASP A 112 -12.02 0.43 2.86
C ASP A 112 -13.02 1.41 3.46
N GLY A 113 -12.54 2.38 4.24
CA GLY A 113 -13.33 3.36 4.98
C GLY A 113 -13.56 3.01 6.46
N ALA A 114 -13.19 1.81 6.92
CA ALA A 114 -13.28 1.40 8.31
C ALA A 114 -11.94 0.87 8.86
N THR A 115 -11.16 0.21 8.01
CA THR A 115 -9.86 -0.35 8.34
C THR A 115 -8.76 0.31 7.51
N ILE A 116 -7.62 0.55 8.14
CA ILE A 116 -6.38 0.94 7.48
C ILE A 116 -5.48 -0.31 7.43
N THR A 117 -5.03 -0.68 6.25
CA THR A 117 -4.00 -1.70 6.04
C THR A 117 -2.78 -1.00 5.44
N ALA A 118 -1.63 -1.12 6.09
CA ALA A 118 -0.41 -0.45 5.65
C ALA A 118 0.81 -1.33 5.81
N THR A 119 1.89 -1.03 5.10
CA THR A 119 3.19 -1.69 5.25
C THR A 119 4.30 -0.69 5.48
N ALA A 120 5.19 -1.00 6.42
CA ALA A 120 6.51 -0.41 6.51
C ALA A 120 7.48 -1.38 5.82
N TRP A 121 8.09 -0.96 4.71
CA TRP A 121 9.01 -1.75 3.92
C TRP A 121 9.99 -0.86 3.16
N GLY A 122 11.18 -0.69 3.73
CA GLY A 122 12.27 0.07 3.13
C GLY A 122 12.08 1.60 3.15
N ASP A 123 11.06 2.10 3.87
CA ASP A 123 10.85 3.51 4.16
C ASP A 123 10.07 3.67 5.48
N THR A 124 10.08 4.87 6.06
CA THR A 124 9.43 5.16 7.35
C THR A 124 7.90 5.15 7.26
N LEU A 125 7.27 4.66 8.32
CA LEU A 125 5.82 4.69 8.51
C LEU A 125 5.54 4.90 9.99
N TRP A 126 4.61 5.79 10.28
CA TRP A 126 4.22 6.18 11.63
C TRP A 126 2.73 5.99 11.81
N TYR A 127 2.33 5.71 13.04
CA TYR A 127 0.93 5.67 13.43
C TYR A 127 0.69 6.42 14.73
N ARG A 128 -0.50 7.00 14.84
CA ARG A 128 -1.02 7.59 16.07
C ARG A 128 -2.41 7.04 16.30
N THR A 129 -2.69 6.57 17.52
CA THR A 129 -4.02 6.08 17.88
C THR A 129 -4.51 6.72 19.16
N GLU A 130 -5.77 7.14 19.13
CA GLU A 130 -6.60 7.46 20.28
C GLU A 130 -7.78 6.49 20.27
N PRO A 131 -7.70 5.38 21.02
CA PRO A 131 -8.70 4.32 20.99
C PRO A 131 -10.13 4.86 21.18
N GLY A 132 -11.02 4.49 20.26
CA GLY A 132 -12.42 4.93 20.23
C GLY A 132 -12.66 6.33 19.65
N ARG A 133 -11.61 7.02 19.17
CA ARG A 133 -11.71 8.36 18.57
C ARG A 133 -11.15 8.42 17.17
N ARG A 134 -9.84 8.18 17.00
CA ARG A 134 -9.14 8.39 15.74
C ARG A 134 -7.89 7.54 15.67
N THR A 135 -7.61 7.07 14.47
CA THR A 135 -6.31 6.48 14.14
C THR A 135 -5.79 7.15 12.87
N ALA A 136 -4.52 7.53 12.90
CA ALA A 136 -3.81 8.11 11.76
C ALA A 136 -2.60 7.24 11.45
N VAL A 137 -2.33 7.08 10.16
CA VAL A 137 -1.12 6.43 9.63
C VAL A 137 -0.54 7.38 8.58
N ALA A 138 0.76 7.66 8.66
CA ALA A 138 1.44 8.61 7.81
C ALA A 138 2.90 8.19 7.60
N SER A 139 3.55 8.66 6.53
CA SER A 139 4.99 8.42 6.33
C SER A 139 5.85 9.13 7.37
N GLU A 140 5.39 10.26 7.89
CA GLU A 140 6.04 10.99 8.98
C GLU A 140 4.98 11.65 9.88
N PRO A 141 5.29 11.95 11.16
CA PRO A 141 4.43 12.73 12.04
C PRO A 141 4.14 14.12 11.45
N TYR A 142 2.87 14.51 11.36
CA TYR A 142 2.47 15.83 10.86
C TYR A 142 2.27 16.88 11.97
N ASP A 143 2.44 16.49 13.23
CA ASP A 143 2.40 17.33 14.43
C ASP A 143 3.35 16.76 15.50
N ASP A 144 3.63 17.54 16.54
CA ASP A 144 4.53 17.15 17.64
C ASP A 144 3.85 16.29 18.72
N ASP A 145 2.75 15.60 18.38
CA ASP A 145 2.00 14.81 19.35
C ASP A 145 2.85 13.62 19.86
N PRO A 146 3.05 13.47 21.18
CA PRO A 146 3.89 12.40 21.73
C PRO A 146 3.30 11.00 21.55
N LEU A 147 2.04 10.88 21.08
CA LEU A 147 1.40 9.60 20.78
C LEU A 147 1.83 8.98 19.45
N TRP A 148 2.59 9.70 18.61
CA TRP A 148 3.18 9.12 17.40
C TRP A 148 4.15 8.00 17.73
N ARG A 149 4.02 6.90 16.99
CA ARG A 149 4.88 5.72 17.11
C ARG A 149 5.34 5.29 15.73
N GLU A 150 6.62 5.02 15.61
CA GLU A 150 7.20 4.46 14.41
C GLU A 150 6.80 2.98 14.27
N VAL A 151 6.42 2.58 13.06
CA VAL A 151 6.17 1.18 12.71
C VAL A 151 7.53 0.54 12.39
N PRO A 152 7.89 -0.59 13.01
CA PRO A 152 9.13 -1.29 12.65
C PRO A 152 9.16 -1.65 11.16
N ASP A 153 10.33 -1.60 10.53
CA ASP A 153 10.49 -2.02 9.14
C ASP A 153 10.05 -3.49 8.94
N ARG A 154 9.67 -3.83 7.71
CA ARG A 154 9.10 -5.13 7.30
C ARG A 154 7.89 -5.55 8.14
N THR A 155 6.97 -4.63 8.37
CA THR A 155 5.78 -4.87 9.20
C THR A 155 4.50 -4.51 8.46
N LEU A 156 3.50 -5.38 8.58
CA LEU A 156 2.12 -5.10 8.22
C LEU A 156 1.42 -4.45 9.42
N LEU A 157 0.84 -3.28 9.21
CA LEU A 157 -0.04 -2.60 10.14
C LEU A 157 -1.49 -2.80 9.70
N VAL A 158 -2.34 -3.25 10.62
CA VAL A 158 -3.79 -3.25 10.45
C VAL A 158 -4.39 -2.43 11.59
N ALA A 159 -5.12 -1.37 11.26
CA ALA A 159 -5.68 -0.47 12.24
C ALA A 159 -7.16 -0.20 12.01
N THR A 160 -7.89 -0.09 13.11
CA THR A 160 -9.27 0.40 13.17
C THR A 160 -9.31 1.66 14.03
N THR A 161 -10.50 2.18 14.32
CA THR A 161 -10.67 3.25 15.30
C THR A 161 -10.36 2.83 16.74
N SER A 162 -10.30 1.53 17.01
CA SER A 162 -10.18 0.97 18.36
C SER A 162 -8.83 0.32 18.60
N ASP A 163 -8.27 -0.34 17.59
CA ASP A 163 -7.11 -1.22 17.75
C ASP A 163 -6.08 -1.02 16.63
N VAL A 164 -4.83 -1.32 16.95
CA VAL A 164 -3.73 -1.39 15.99
C VAL A 164 -2.99 -2.71 16.20
N LEU A 165 -2.87 -3.49 15.13
CA LEU A 165 -2.14 -4.75 15.10
C LEU A 165 -0.92 -4.59 14.18
N LEU A 166 0.25 -4.94 14.70
CA LEU A 166 1.51 -4.97 13.96
C LEU A 166 1.95 -6.43 13.77
N THR A 167 2.11 -6.84 12.52
CA THR A 167 2.51 -8.21 12.16
C THR A 167 3.80 -8.17 11.35
N PRO A 168 4.92 -8.71 11.87
CA PRO A 168 6.16 -8.81 11.10
C PRO A 168 5.96 -9.63 9.82
N LEU A 169 6.39 -9.08 8.70
CA LEU A 169 6.45 -9.74 7.41
C LEU A 169 7.82 -10.40 7.29
N LYS A 170 7.88 -11.71 7.52
CA LYS A 170 9.11 -12.48 7.27
C LYS A 170 9.49 -12.32 5.80
N GLU A 171 10.75 -11.98 5.53
CA GLU A 171 11.30 -12.19 4.19
C GLU A 171 11.21 -13.69 3.87
N PRO A 172 10.76 -14.08 2.67
CA PRO A 172 10.91 -15.46 2.25
C PRO A 172 12.40 -15.80 2.31
N SER A 173 12.73 -16.88 3.01
CA SER A 173 14.10 -17.38 3.08
C SER A 173 14.59 -17.63 1.66
N ALA A 174 15.76 -17.05 1.35
CA ALA A 174 16.43 -17.16 0.06
C ALA A 174 16.75 -18.61 -0.33
#